data_AF-A0A937R522-F1
#
_entry.id   AF-A0A937R522-F1
#
_cell.length_a   1.000
_cell.length_b   1.000
_cell.length_c   1.000
_cell.angle_alpha   90.00
_cell.angle_beta   90.00
_cell.angle_gamma   90.00
#
_symmetry.space_group_name_H-M   'P 1'
#
loop_
_entity.id
_entity.type
_entity.pdbx_description
1 polymer ?
#
loop_
_entity_poly.entity_id
_entity_poly.type
_entity_poly.pdbx_seq_one_letter_code
_entity_poly.pdbx_strand_id
1 'polypeptide(L)'
;IVEVGAPDGLVFAFDKATGEVAWKGAKGGKFSYSSPALVGEGDGQRVAVFHAFGLGVFDLADGREVWRYPWKTYDLCSVATPIVMGNRILISSAYGRGAALLEIGKDKPVWFTRELMCHHATCVLWKRHLYGFHGDRRDPGELRCLDVATGKVKWSQGGMGKGTVLLAGGRLLVLSQKGELLAADASPDGFKPLARARVLRGLCWTTPVLCKGRLYCRDLPGDLVCLDLRPPR
;
A
#
# COMPACT_ATOMS: atom_id res chain seq x y z
N ILE A 1 16.28 4.89 4.87
CA ILE A 1 15.71 5.92 3.98
C ILE A 1 14.32 6.24 4.46
N VAL A 2 13.98 7.51 4.61
CA VAL A 2 12.70 7.96 5.15
C VAL A 2 12.19 9.14 4.33
N GLU A 3 10.88 9.21 4.10
CA GLU A 3 10.22 10.43 3.66
C GLU A 3 10.09 11.35 4.88
N VAL A 4 10.84 12.45 4.89
CA VAL A 4 10.91 13.38 6.03
C VAL A 4 10.06 14.63 5.77
N GLY A 5 10.09 15.15 4.53
CA GLY A 5 9.36 16.38 4.18
C GLY A 5 9.85 17.64 4.88
N ALA A 6 11.15 17.70 5.17
CA ALA A 6 11.79 18.87 5.74
C ALA A 6 12.00 19.97 4.67
N PRO A 7 12.17 21.25 5.06
CA PRO A 7 12.44 22.33 4.11
C PRO A 7 13.65 22.06 3.20
N ASP A 8 14.66 21.35 3.70
CA ASP A 8 15.91 21.06 3.02
C ASP A 8 15.95 19.68 2.32
N GLY A 9 14.85 18.91 2.35
CA GLY A 9 14.69 17.69 1.56
C GLY A 9 13.42 16.91 1.86
N LEU A 10 12.88 16.24 0.85
CA LEU A 10 11.75 15.33 0.99
C LEU A 10 12.19 13.96 1.50
N VAL A 11 13.35 13.47 1.04
CA VAL A 11 13.81 12.09 1.28
C VAL A 11 15.21 12.10 1.86
N PHE A 12 15.41 11.37 2.95
CA PHE A 12 16.69 11.30 3.65
C PHE A 12 17.14 9.85 3.73
N ALA A 13 18.41 9.61 3.45
CA ALA A 13 19.09 8.40 3.87
C ALA A 13 19.92 8.67 5.11
N PHE A 14 19.89 7.71 6.03
CA PHE A 14 20.66 7.72 7.25
C PHE A 14 21.54 6.49 7.28
N ASP A 15 22.75 6.64 7.80
CA ASP A 15 23.55 5.50 8.19
C ASP A 15 22.82 4.71 9.28
N LYS A 16 22.77 3.38 9.12
CA LYS A 16 21.99 2.52 10.03
C LYS A 16 22.61 2.42 11.42
N ALA A 17 23.93 2.56 11.54
CA ALA A 17 24.67 2.41 12.79
C ALA A 17 24.79 3.73 13.55
N THR A 18 25.05 4.84 12.85
CA THR A 18 25.29 6.15 13.48
C THR A 18 24.06 7.04 13.49
N GLY A 19 23.10 6.83 12.58
CA GLY A 19 21.97 7.72 12.38
C GLY A 19 22.33 9.04 11.71
N GLU A 20 23.57 9.20 11.23
CA GLU A 20 23.99 10.38 10.48
C GLU A 20 23.37 10.41 9.10
N VAL A 21 23.12 11.61 8.57
CA VAL A 21 22.55 11.77 7.23
C VAL A 21 23.60 11.45 6.17
N ALA A 22 23.36 10.40 5.40
CA ALA A 22 24.21 10.02 4.26
C ALA A 22 23.94 10.92 3.05
N TRP A 23 22.67 11.16 2.74
CA TRP A 23 22.25 12.08 1.67
C TRP A 23 20.83 12.61 1.89
N LYS A 24 20.52 13.71 1.20
CA LYS A 24 19.19 14.35 1.16
C LYS A 24 18.77 14.56 -0.30
N GLY A 25 17.54 14.15 -0.63
CA GLY A 25 16.96 14.27 -1.97
C GLY A 25 15.71 15.16 -2.01
N ALA A 26 15.42 15.70 -3.20
CA ALA A 26 14.21 16.48 -3.53
C ALA A 26 13.88 17.64 -2.56
N LYS A 27 14.58 18.76 -2.69
CA LYS A 27 14.24 20.01 -1.99
C LYS A 27 12.87 20.54 -2.40
N GLY A 28 12.10 21.10 -1.46
CA GLY A 28 10.80 21.70 -1.72
C GLY A 28 9.65 20.72 -2.01
N GLY A 29 9.88 19.41 -1.86
CA GLY A 29 8.81 18.42 -1.85
C GLY A 29 7.96 18.51 -0.58
N LYS A 30 6.70 18.07 -0.67
CA LYS A 30 5.82 17.92 0.51
C LYS A 30 5.62 16.44 0.80
N PHE A 31 5.86 16.04 2.04
CA PHE A 31 5.70 14.65 2.49
C PHE A 31 4.25 14.17 2.37
N SER A 32 4.09 12.86 2.39
CA SER A 32 2.82 12.20 2.61
C SER A 32 2.95 11.11 3.67
N TYR A 33 2.21 10.00 3.55
CA TYR A 33 2.16 8.94 4.55
C TYR A 33 2.68 7.60 4.01
N SER A 34 3.35 7.63 2.86
CA SER A 34 3.74 6.41 2.14
C SER A 34 5.14 5.97 2.52
N SER A 35 5.34 4.65 2.61
CA SER A 35 6.68 4.10 2.82
C SER A 35 7.49 4.11 1.52
N PRO A 36 8.81 4.38 1.57
CA PRO A 36 9.69 4.18 0.42
C PRO A 36 9.72 2.72 -0.03
N ALA A 37 9.75 2.47 -1.34
CA ALA A 37 9.84 1.14 -1.92
C ALA A 37 11.13 0.99 -2.74
N LEU A 38 11.88 -0.09 -2.53
CA LEU A 38 13.09 -0.37 -3.32
C LEU A 38 12.73 -0.76 -4.76
N VAL A 39 13.54 -0.29 -5.70
CA VAL A 39 13.41 -0.58 -7.14
C VAL A 39 14.74 -1.12 -7.64
N GLY A 40 14.68 -2.27 -8.33
CA GLY A 40 15.86 -2.96 -8.84
C GLY A 40 16.64 -3.72 -7.77
N GLU A 41 17.75 -4.33 -8.19
CA GLU A 41 18.62 -5.16 -7.37
C GLU A 41 20.09 -4.84 -7.71
N GLY A 42 21.00 -5.01 -6.74
CA GLY A 42 22.44 -4.79 -6.93
C GLY A 42 22.82 -3.33 -7.22
N ASP A 43 23.80 -3.15 -8.08
CA ASP A 43 24.31 -1.82 -8.46
C ASP A 43 23.26 -1.05 -9.28
N GLY A 44 23.07 0.22 -8.94
CA GLY A 44 22.03 1.06 -9.56
C GLY A 44 20.63 0.86 -8.97
N GLN A 45 20.54 0.27 -7.77
CA GLN A 45 19.32 0.29 -6.98
C GLN A 45 18.77 1.70 -6.81
N ARG A 46 17.45 1.79 -6.79
CA ARG A 46 16.71 3.04 -6.63
C ARG A 46 15.69 2.89 -5.52
N VAL A 47 15.15 4.03 -5.09
CA VAL A 47 14.05 4.09 -4.15
C VAL A 47 12.92 4.92 -4.74
N ALA A 48 11.72 4.36 -4.76
CA ALA A 48 10.49 5.03 -5.13
C ALA A 48 9.85 5.62 -3.86
N VAL A 49 9.59 6.92 -3.87
CA VAL A 49 8.95 7.64 -2.76
C VAL A 49 7.69 8.32 -3.27
N PHE A 50 6.57 7.97 -2.67
CA PHE A 50 5.26 8.47 -3.07
C PHE A 50 4.77 9.56 -2.13
N HIS A 51 4.93 10.79 -2.60
CA HIS A 51 4.76 11.99 -1.80
C HIS A 51 3.50 12.77 -2.23
N ALA A 52 3.27 13.92 -1.61
CA ALA A 52 2.03 14.70 -1.79
C ALA A 52 1.78 15.21 -3.23
N PHE A 53 2.83 15.26 -4.06
CA PHE A 53 2.76 15.83 -5.42
C PHE A 53 3.05 14.81 -6.53
N GLY A 54 3.43 13.58 -6.18
CA GLY A 54 3.91 12.63 -7.18
C GLY A 54 4.61 11.42 -6.61
N LEU A 55 5.05 10.57 -7.53
CA LEU A 55 6.02 9.52 -7.28
C LEU A 55 7.39 10.03 -7.76
N GLY A 56 8.35 10.15 -6.86
CA GLY A 56 9.75 10.37 -7.20
C GLY A 56 10.52 9.06 -7.14
N VAL A 57 11.47 8.86 -8.05
CA VAL A 57 12.41 7.73 -8.03
C VAL A 57 13.81 8.30 -7.92
N PHE A 58 14.54 7.87 -6.90
CA PHE A 58 15.84 8.38 -6.53
C PHE A 58 16.88 7.28 -6.62
N ASP A 59 18.09 7.62 -7.05
CA ASP A 59 19.24 6.73 -6.92
C ASP A 59 19.50 6.46 -5.44
N LEU A 60 19.73 5.19 -5.09
CA LEU A 60 19.92 4.78 -3.70
C LEU A 60 21.26 5.27 -3.15
N ALA A 61 22.28 5.42 -4.00
CA ALA A 61 23.64 5.73 -3.58
C ALA A 61 23.80 7.20 -3.16
N ASP A 62 23.18 8.12 -3.90
CA ASP A 62 23.40 9.56 -3.73
C ASP A 62 22.12 10.39 -3.53
N GLY A 63 20.94 9.78 -3.62
CA GLY A 63 19.66 10.47 -3.46
C GLY A 63 19.27 11.36 -4.64
N ARG A 64 19.98 11.29 -5.78
CA ARG A 64 19.66 12.04 -6.99
C ARG A 64 18.34 11.53 -7.58
N GLU A 65 17.43 12.44 -7.88
CA GLU A 65 16.17 12.09 -8.54
C GLU A 65 16.43 11.71 -10.00
N VAL A 66 16.08 10.48 -10.37
CA VAL A 66 16.29 9.95 -11.73
C VAL A 66 15.02 9.99 -12.57
N TRP A 67 13.85 9.99 -11.94
CA TRP A 67 12.56 10.06 -12.63
C TRP A 67 11.45 10.50 -11.68
N ARG A 68 10.41 11.13 -12.24
CA ARG A 68 9.24 11.62 -11.49
C ARG A 68 7.96 11.45 -12.29
N TYR A 69 6.88 11.12 -11.60
CA TYR A 69 5.53 11.16 -12.15
C TYR A 69 4.59 12.04 -11.30
N PRO A 70 3.97 13.11 -11.87
CA PRO A 70 3.05 13.96 -11.15
C PRO A 70 1.76 13.23 -10.70
N TRP A 71 1.41 13.38 -9.43
CA TRP A 71 0.20 12.79 -8.85
C TRP A 71 -0.31 13.66 -7.71
N LYS A 72 -1.45 14.31 -7.91
CA LYS A 72 -2.09 15.16 -6.89
C LYS A 72 -3.49 14.65 -6.58
N THR A 73 -3.76 14.48 -5.30
CA THR A 73 -5.10 14.27 -4.74
C THR A 73 -5.68 15.57 -4.20
N TYR A 74 -6.99 15.67 -3.98
CA TYR A 74 -7.58 16.89 -3.42
C TYR A 74 -7.08 17.22 -1.99
N ASP A 75 -6.56 16.23 -1.27
CA ASP A 75 -6.07 16.37 0.12
C ASP A 75 -4.54 16.29 0.24
N LEU A 76 -3.81 16.25 -0.89
CA LEU A 76 -2.36 16.03 -0.93
C LEU A 76 -1.89 14.81 -0.10
N CYS A 77 -2.70 13.74 -0.09
CA CYS A 77 -2.54 12.58 0.76
C CYS A 77 -2.38 11.29 -0.09
N SER A 78 -1.26 10.63 0.09
CA SER A 78 -0.80 9.42 -0.56
C SER A 78 -0.33 8.46 0.54
N VAL A 79 -1.17 7.47 0.84
CA VAL A 79 -0.94 6.54 1.97
C VAL A 79 -0.40 5.20 1.48
N ALA A 80 -0.91 4.68 0.36
CA ALA A 80 -0.52 3.37 -0.13
C ALA A 80 0.97 3.37 -0.50
N THR A 81 1.70 2.37 -0.01
CA THR A 81 3.09 2.10 -0.41
C THR A 81 3.13 1.66 -1.87
N PRO A 82 4.04 2.19 -2.72
CA PRO A 82 4.14 1.75 -4.10
C PRO A 82 4.45 0.26 -4.21
N ILE A 83 3.79 -0.44 -5.14
CA ILE A 83 4.11 -1.84 -5.45
C ILE A 83 5.00 -1.86 -6.68
N VAL A 84 6.24 -2.32 -6.50
CA VAL A 84 7.25 -2.39 -7.56
C VAL A 84 7.20 -3.76 -8.25
N MET A 85 7.19 -3.74 -9.58
CA MET A 85 7.12 -4.91 -10.47
C MET A 85 8.16 -4.73 -11.59
N GLY A 86 9.43 -4.98 -11.27
CA GLY A 86 10.54 -4.66 -12.17
C GLY A 86 10.62 -3.16 -12.43
N ASN A 87 10.49 -2.74 -13.69
CA ASN A 87 10.50 -1.31 -14.07
C ASN A 87 9.11 -0.63 -13.97
N ARG A 88 8.08 -1.36 -13.54
CA ARG A 88 6.73 -0.83 -13.36
C ARG A 88 6.41 -0.61 -11.89
N ILE A 89 5.66 0.44 -11.61
CA ILE A 89 5.27 0.82 -10.25
C ILE A 89 3.77 1.09 -10.21
N LEU A 90 3.06 0.37 -9.36
CA LEU A 90 1.67 0.68 -9.05
C LEU A 90 1.62 1.70 -7.91
N ILE A 91 0.88 2.78 -8.12
CA ILE A 91 0.49 3.73 -7.08
C ILE A 91 -1.03 3.80 -6.96
N SER A 92 -1.52 4.07 -5.76
CA SER A 92 -2.95 4.29 -5.51
C SER A 92 -3.15 5.30 -4.39
N SER A 93 -4.12 6.18 -4.57
CA SER A 93 -4.60 7.07 -3.51
C SER A 93 -6.11 7.13 -3.57
N ALA A 94 -6.73 7.21 -2.38
CA ALA A 94 -8.06 7.77 -2.24
C ALA A 94 -8.07 9.27 -2.59
N TYR A 95 -8.99 10.00 -2.00
CA TYR A 95 -9.10 11.45 -2.17
C TYR A 95 -9.27 11.85 -3.65
N GLY A 96 -10.25 11.20 -4.30
CA GLY A 96 -10.74 11.51 -5.63
C GLY A 96 -9.83 11.07 -6.77
N ARG A 97 -8.84 10.20 -6.51
CA ARG A 97 -7.80 9.88 -7.48
C ARG A 97 -7.93 8.49 -8.11
N GLY A 98 -7.60 7.41 -7.40
CA GLY A 98 -7.63 6.05 -7.96
C GLY A 98 -6.25 5.39 -7.96
N ALA A 99 -5.97 4.60 -8.99
CA ALA A 99 -4.72 3.87 -9.15
C ALA A 99 -4.14 4.04 -10.56
N ALA A 100 -2.82 3.94 -10.67
CA ALA A 100 -2.12 3.91 -11.94
C ALA A 100 -0.97 2.91 -11.91
N LEU A 101 -0.78 2.20 -13.02
CA LEU A 101 0.44 1.47 -13.29
C LEU A 101 1.36 2.36 -14.12
N LEU A 102 2.52 2.67 -13.56
CA LEU A 102 3.52 3.52 -14.16
C LEU A 102 4.69 2.68 -14.67
N GLU A 103 5.45 3.22 -15.60
CA GLU A 103 6.70 2.64 -16.08
C GLU A 103 7.79 3.72 -16.01
N ILE A 104 8.90 3.43 -15.32
CA ILE A 104 9.95 4.42 -15.10
C ILE A 104 10.53 4.84 -16.45
N GLY A 105 10.65 6.16 -16.65
CA GLY A 105 11.10 6.76 -17.91
C GLY A 105 9.98 7.05 -18.92
N LYS A 106 8.71 6.81 -18.57
CA LYS A 106 7.54 7.17 -19.38
C LYS A 106 6.74 8.30 -18.74
N ASP A 107 6.24 9.23 -19.55
CA ASP A 107 5.43 10.36 -19.05
C ASP A 107 3.94 10.01 -18.88
N LYS A 108 3.50 8.93 -19.53
CA LYS A 108 2.11 8.45 -19.46
C LYS A 108 2.04 7.14 -18.70
N PRO A 109 0.97 6.92 -17.91
CA PRO A 109 0.78 5.65 -17.24
C PRO A 109 0.50 4.55 -18.27
N VAL A 110 0.88 3.31 -17.97
CA VAL A 110 0.46 2.12 -18.72
C VAL A 110 -1.07 2.02 -18.71
N TRP A 111 -1.67 2.27 -17.55
CA TRP A 111 -3.09 2.49 -17.40
C TRP A 111 -3.39 3.33 -16.15
N PHE A 112 -4.57 3.94 -16.14
CA PHE A 112 -5.14 4.64 -14.99
C PHE A 112 -6.57 4.16 -14.76
N THR A 113 -6.98 4.03 -13.50
CA THR A 113 -8.33 3.62 -13.12
C THR A 113 -8.79 4.34 -11.85
N ARG A 114 -10.07 4.67 -11.76
CA ARG A 114 -10.70 5.15 -10.51
C ARG A 114 -11.21 4.01 -9.63
N GLU A 115 -11.09 2.78 -10.11
CA GLU A 115 -11.72 1.62 -9.48
C GLU A 115 -10.94 1.03 -8.30
N LEU A 116 -9.80 1.61 -7.91
CA LEU A 116 -9.04 1.22 -6.73
C LEU A 116 -8.45 2.45 -6.04
N MET A 117 -9.14 2.89 -4.99
CA MET A 117 -8.77 4.04 -4.17
C MET A 117 -8.32 3.56 -2.81
N CYS A 118 -7.03 3.23 -2.66
CA CYS A 118 -6.47 2.80 -1.39
C CYS A 118 -6.45 3.99 -0.41
N HIS A 119 -7.27 3.92 0.64
CA HIS A 119 -7.45 5.02 1.58
C HIS A 119 -6.54 4.91 2.81
N HIS A 120 -6.56 3.77 3.49
CA HIS A 120 -5.83 3.59 4.76
C HIS A 120 -4.72 2.53 4.70
N ALA A 121 -4.78 1.63 3.70
CA ALA A 121 -3.84 0.53 3.57
C ALA A 121 -3.49 0.28 2.10
N THR A 122 -2.27 -0.18 1.86
CA THR A 122 -1.81 -0.64 0.55
C THR A 122 -2.57 -1.90 0.14
N CYS A 123 -2.97 -2.00 -1.13
CA CYS A 123 -3.42 -3.26 -1.72
C CYS A 123 -2.28 -4.30 -1.79
N VAL A 124 -2.61 -5.57 -1.98
CA VAL A 124 -1.63 -6.64 -2.17
C VAL A 124 -1.65 -7.15 -3.60
N LEU A 125 -0.48 -7.45 -4.15
CA LEU A 125 -0.33 -8.10 -5.44
C LEU A 125 -0.12 -9.60 -5.21
N TRP A 126 -0.97 -10.42 -5.84
CA TRP A 126 -0.77 -11.87 -5.89
C TRP A 126 -0.91 -12.35 -7.33
N LYS A 127 0.15 -12.98 -7.84
CA LYS A 127 0.26 -13.39 -9.24
C LYS A 127 0.00 -12.19 -10.17
N ARG A 128 -1.16 -12.17 -10.85
CA ARG A 128 -1.56 -11.13 -11.81
C ARG A 128 -2.68 -10.22 -11.31
N HIS A 129 -3.02 -10.30 -10.02
CA HIS A 129 -4.20 -9.61 -9.50
C HIS A 129 -3.87 -8.78 -8.26
N LEU A 130 -4.51 -7.62 -8.19
CA LEU A 130 -4.47 -6.71 -7.06
C LEU A 130 -5.69 -6.96 -6.18
N TYR A 131 -5.48 -7.05 -4.88
CA TYR A 131 -6.55 -7.17 -3.89
C TYR A 131 -6.43 -6.03 -2.88
N GLY A 132 -7.46 -5.21 -2.74
CA GLY A 132 -7.38 -4.05 -1.87
C GLY A 132 -8.72 -3.40 -1.64
N PHE A 133 -8.78 -2.58 -0.59
CA PHE A 133 -9.96 -1.78 -0.31
C PHE A 133 -9.98 -0.55 -1.21
N HIS A 134 -11.03 -0.44 -2.01
CA HIS A 134 -11.43 0.78 -2.68
C HIS A 134 -12.33 1.59 -1.75
N GLY A 135 -12.08 2.89 -1.64
CA GLY A 135 -13.01 3.83 -1.02
C GLY A 135 -12.41 5.21 -0.84
N ASP A 136 -13.24 6.17 -0.47
CA ASP A 136 -12.86 7.56 -0.20
C ASP A 136 -13.39 8.01 1.19
N ARG A 137 -13.38 9.30 1.52
CA ARG A 137 -13.86 9.84 2.80
C ARG A 137 -15.31 9.48 3.11
N ARG A 138 -16.20 9.55 2.12
CA ARG A 138 -17.65 9.37 2.29
C ARG A 138 -18.19 8.05 1.72
N ASP A 139 -17.33 7.22 1.16
CA ASP A 139 -17.70 5.94 0.57
C ASP A 139 -17.73 4.83 1.63
N PRO A 140 -18.68 3.87 1.55
CA PRO A 140 -18.74 2.75 2.48
C PRO A 140 -17.52 1.82 2.42
N GLY A 141 -16.74 1.82 1.35
CA GLY A 141 -15.58 0.95 1.18
C GLY A 141 -15.93 -0.45 0.68
N GLU A 142 -15.17 -0.94 -0.29
CA GLU A 142 -15.35 -2.26 -0.89
C GLU A 142 -14.00 -2.97 -1.04
N LEU A 143 -13.95 -4.26 -0.74
CA LEU A 143 -12.82 -5.09 -1.13
C LEU A 143 -12.94 -5.39 -2.62
N ARG A 144 -11.90 -5.12 -3.41
CA ARG A 144 -11.91 -5.35 -4.86
C ARG A 144 -10.73 -6.21 -5.31
N CYS A 145 -10.96 -6.97 -6.38
CA CYS A 145 -9.90 -7.60 -7.17
C CYS A 145 -9.80 -6.94 -8.53
N LEU A 146 -8.60 -6.56 -8.95
CA LEU A 146 -8.33 -6.02 -10.29
C LEU A 146 -7.28 -6.87 -11.01
N ASP A 147 -7.38 -6.99 -12.33
CA ASP A 147 -6.29 -7.50 -13.16
C ASP A 147 -5.20 -6.42 -13.27
N VAL A 148 -3.95 -6.76 -12.89
CA VAL A 148 -2.84 -5.80 -12.82
C VAL A 148 -2.37 -5.32 -14.19
N ALA A 149 -2.59 -6.11 -15.25
CA ALA A 149 -2.16 -5.75 -16.60
C ALA A 149 -3.08 -4.69 -17.22
N THR A 150 -4.35 -4.67 -16.83
CA THR A 150 -5.39 -3.85 -17.46
C THR A 150 -6.00 -2.80 -16.54
N GLY A 151 -5.87 -2.94 -15.22
CA GLY A 151 -6.53 -2.08 -14.23
C GLY A 151 -8.05 -2.28 -14.14
N LYS A 152 -8.59 -3.35 -14.75
CA LYS A 152 -10.02 -3.66 -14.75
C LYS A 152 -10.42 -4.46 -13.53
N VAL A 153 -11.59 -4.13 -12.96
CA VAL A 153 -12.20 -4.87 -11.85
C VAL A 153 -12.64 -6.25 -12.32
N LYS A 154 -12.26 -7.27 -11.55
CA LYS A 154 -12.70 -8.65 -11.69
C LYS A 154 -13.92 -8.93 -10.82
N TRP A 155 -13.90 -8.43 -9.58
CA TRP A 155 -15.03 -8.47 -8.66
C TRP A 155 -14.92 -7.38 -7.61
N SER A 156 -16.05 -7.04 -7.00
CA SER A 156 -16.17 -6.15 -5.83
C SER A 156 -17.01 -6.81 -4.75
N GLN A 157 -16.64 -6.60 -3.49
CA GLN A 157 -17.31 -7.11 -2.31
C GLN A 157 -17.49 -5.99 -1.29
N GLY A 158 -18.73 -5.50 -1.16
CA GLY A 158 -19.12 -4.53 -0.14
C GLY A 158 -19.38 -5.16 1.23
N GLY A 159 -19.78 -4.31 2.19
CA GLY A 159 -20.21 -4.72 3.53
C GLY A 159 -19.11 -4.83 4.58
N MET A 160 -17.85 -4.56 4.22
CA MET A 160 -16.69 -4.66 5.12
C MET A 160 -16.18 -3.31 5.61
N GLY A 161 -16.68 -2.19 5.07
CA GLY A 161 -16.08 -0.89 5.35
C GLY A 161 -14.76 -0.68 4.59
N LYS A 162 -14.03 0.36 4.96
CA LYS A 162 -12.63 0.60 4.56
C LYS A 162 -11.69 -0.23 5.44
N GLY A 163 -11.66 -1.54 5.19
CA GLY A 163 -10.81 -2.48 5.91
C GLY A 163 -9.36 -2.50 5.42
N THR A 164 -8.64 -3.53 5.84
CA THR A 164 -7.26 -3.81 5.43
C THR A 164 -7.11 -5.26 4.96
N VAL A 165 -6.08 -5.52 4.15
CA VAL A 165 -5.81 -6.85 3.62
C VAL A 165 -4.33 -7.19 3.76
N LEU A 166 -4.05 -8.41 4.19
CA LEU A 166 -2.73 -9.03 4.23
C LEU A 166 -2.76 -10.29 3.36
N LEU A 167 -1.66 -10.58 2.67
CA LEU A 167 -1.49 -11.78 1.87
C LEU A 167 -0.49 -12.72 2.54
N ALA A 168 -0.87 -13.99 2.74
CA ALA A 168 0.02 -15.02 3.28
C ALA A 168 -0.28 -16.37 2.65
N GLY A 169 0.72 -17.00 2.01
CA GLY A 169 0.58 -18.34 1.43
C GLY A 169 -0.56 -18.47 0.41
N GLY A 170 -0.85 -17.42 -0.36
CA GLY A 170 -1.97 -17.40 -1.32
C GLY A 170 -3.36 -17.17 -0.70
N ARG A 171 -3.43 -16.89 0.60
CA ARG A 171 -4.66 -16.49 1.30
C ARG A 171 -4.67 -15.00 1.62
N LEU A 172 -5.83 -14.39 1.46
CA LEU A 172 -6.15 -13.06 1.94
C LEU A 172 -6.63 -13.16 3.39
N LEU A 173 -5.99 -12.42 4.28
CA LEU A 173 -6.46 -12.13 5.63
C LEU A 173 -7.02 -10.71 5.61
N VAL A 174 -8.33 -10.59 5.71
CA VAL A 174 -9.07 -9.34 5.56
C VAL A 174 -9.60 -8.92 6.92
N LEU A 175 -9.16 -7.77 7.42
CA LEU A 175 -9.73 -7.16 8.62
C LEU A 175 -10.70 -6.06 8.19
N SER A 176 -11.99 -6.28 8.43
CA SER A 176 -13.03 -5.29 8.13
C SER A 176 -12.89 -4.07 9.04
N GLN A 177 -13.45 -2.94 8.62
CA GLN A 177 -13.42 -1.69 9.38
C GLN A 177 -14.01 -1.82 10.80
N LYS A 178 -14.90 -2.80 11.03
CA LYS A 178 -15.56 -3.06 12.32
C LYS A 178 -15.01 -4.28 13.06
N GLY A 179 -13.78 -4.69 12.77
CA GLY A 179 -13.07 -5.72 13.54
C GLY A 179 -13.48 -7.17 13.27
N GLU A 180 -14.09 -7.44 12.12
CA GLU A 180 -14.30 -8.81 11.66
C GLU A 180 -13.10 -9.25 10.82
N LEU A 181 -12.47 -10.37 11.20
CA LEU A 181 -11.40 -10.99 10.45
C LEU A 181 -11.98 -12.09 9.55
N LEU A 182 -11.61 -12.07 8.28
CA LEU A 182 -11.98 -13.07 7.29
C LEU A 182 -10.72 -13.66 6.64
N ALA A 183 -10.75 -14.95 6.36
CA ALA A 183 -9.73 -15.61 5.57
C ALA A 183 -10.35 -16.16 4.28
N ALA A 184 -9.75 -15.89 3.13
CA ALA A 184 -10.21 -16.40 1.84
C ALA A 184 -9.00 -16.69 0.94
N ASP A 185 -9.17 -17.55 -0.07
CA ASP A 185 -8.14 -17.67 -1.11
C ASP A 185 -8.05 -16.39 -1.94
N ALA A 186 -6.84 -16.02 -2.36
CA ALA A 186 -6.61 -14.93 -3.30
C ALA A 186 -7.02 -15.37 -4.71
N SER A 187 -8.33 -15.31 -4.99
CA SER A 187 -8.94 -15.76 -6.25
C SER A 187 -9.49 -14.60 -7.08
N PRO A 188 -9.26 -14.59 -8.41
CA PRO A 188 -9.86 -13.61 -9.31
C PRO A 188 -11.32 -13.93 -9.68
N ASP A 189 -11.86 -15.06 -9.24
CA ASP A 189 -13.22 -15.52 -9.59
C ASP A 189 -14.28 -15.11 -8.55
N GLY A 190 -13.85 -14.53 -7.43
CA GLY A 190 -14.72 -14.00 -6.40
C GLY A 190 -14.12 -14.11 -5.00
N PHE A 191 -14.70 -13.38 -4.05
CA PHE A 191 -14.31 -13.45 -2.65
C PHE A 191 -15.20 -14.45 -1.90
N LYS A 192 -14.61 -15.60 -1.51
CA LYS A 192 -15.30 -16.68 -0.79
C LYS A 192 -14.58 -16.96 0.54
N PRO A 193 -15.04 -16.37 1.66
CA PRO A 193 -14.44 -16.62 2.96
C PRO A 193 -14.49 -18.10 3.36
N LEU A 194 -13.33 -18.64 3.72
CA LEU A 194 -13.17 -19.97 4.33
C LEU A 194 -13.44 -19.92 5.84
N ALA A 195 -13.15 -18.78 6.47
CA ALA A 195 -13.35 -18.55 7.89
C ALA A 195 -13.67 -17.08 8.15
N ARG A 196 -14.38 -16.83 9.26
CA ARG A 196 -14.82 -15.51 9.71
C ARG A 196 -14.95 -15.49 11.22
N ALA A 197 -14.43 -14.43 11.86
CA ALA A 197 -14.59 -14.22 13.30
C ALA A 197 -14.62 -12.72 13.63
N ARG A 198 -15.44 -12.32 14.60
CA ARG A 198 -15.31 -10.99 15.23
C ARG A 198 -14.14 -11.06 16.20
N VAL A 199 -13.08 -10.29 15.93
CA VAL A 199 -11.86 -10.30 16.75
C VAL A 199 -11.65 -9.00 17.51
N LEU A 200 -12.26 -7.90 17.03
CA LEU A 200 -12.22 -6.57 17.64
C LEU A 200 -13.60 -5.91 17.55
N ARG A 201 -13.84 -4.86 18.35
CA ARG A 201 -15.12 -4.12 18.37
C ARG A 201 -14.97 -2.66 17.94
N GLY A 202 -13.77 -2.09 18.04
CA GLY A 202 -13.47 -0.73 17.59
C GLY A 202 -13.21 -0.62 16.08
N LEU A 203 -12.86 0.61 15.68
CA LEU A 203 -12.53 0.94 14.31
C LEU A 203 -11.16 0.37 13.92
N CYS A 204 -11.10 -0.41 12.84
CA CYS A 204 -9.90 -1.11 12.41
C CYS A 204 -9.40 -0.59 11.06
N TRP A 205 -8.42 0.33 11.09
CA TRP A 205 -7.72 0.84 9.89
C TRP A 205 -6.25 0.42 9.82
N THR A 206 -5.78 -0.34 10.81
CA THR A 206 -4.40 -0.85 10.87
C THR A 206 -4.33 -2.21 10.20
N THR A 207 -3.35 -2.42 9.32
CA THR A 207 -3.11 -3.73 8.70
C THR A 207 -2.63 -4.74 9.76
N PRO A 208 -3.20 -5.95 9.86
CA PRO A 208 -2.71 -6.99 10.74
C PRO A 208 -1.26 -7.36 10.48
N VAL A 209 -0.56 -7.83 11.51
CA VAL A 209 0.81 -8.37 11.40
C VAL A 209 0.78 -9.87 11.60
N LEU A 210 1.33 -10.62 10.63
CA LEU A 210 1.53 -12.06 10.76
C LEU A 210 3.00 -12.34 11.10
N CYS A 211 3.25 -12.97 12.25
CA CYS A 211 4.59 -13.32 12.67
C CYS A 211 4.60 -14.71 13.34
N LYS A 212 5.46 -15.61 12.87
CA LYS A 212 5.62 -16.98 13.41
C LYS A 212 4.29 -17.74 13.59
N GLY A 213 3.38 -17.58 12.62
CA GLY A 213 2.05 -18.21 12.63
C GLY A 213 1.03 -17.57 13.57
N ARG A 214 1.34 -16.40 14.15
CA ARG A 214 0.39 -15.62 14.97
C ARG A 214 -0.01 -14.34 14.25
N LEU A 215 -1.29 -14.04 14.25
CA LEU A 215 -1.83 -12.81 13.68
C LEU A 215 -2.17 -11.81 14.79
N TYR A 216 -1.64 -10.60 14.66
CA TYR A 216 -1.87 -9.51 15.58
C TYR A 216 -2.79 -8.48 14.93
N CYS A 217 -3.90 -8.16 15.57
CA CYS A 217 -4.87 -7.17 15.12
C CYS A 217 -5.08 -6.12 16.20
N ARG A 218 -5.19 -4.85 15.80
CA ARG A 218 -5.45 -3.74 16.72
C ARG A 218 -6.54 -2.82 16.18
N ASP A 219 -7.32 -2.25 17.07
CA ASP A 219 -8.29 -1.20 16.75
C ASP A 219 -7.86 0.20 17.24
N LEU A 220 -8.66 1.21 16.91
CA LEU A 220 -8.41 2.61 17.25
C LEU A 220 -8.40 2.89 18.77
N PRO A 221 -9.37 2.39 19.58
CA PRO A 221 -9.30 2.47 21.04
C PRO A 221 -7.99 1.96 21.62
N GLY A 222 -7.41 0.93 21.00
CA GLY A 222 -6.10 0.42 21.31
C GLY A 222 -6.09 -1.01 21.82
N ASP A 223 -7.21 -1.73 21.68
CA ASP A 223 -7.27 -3.16 21.96
C ASP A 223 -6.35 -3.90 20.98
N LEU A 224 -5.60 -4.88 21.49
CA LEU A 224 -4.72 -5.73 20.72
C LEU A 224 -5.11 -7.19 20.96
N VAL A 225 -5.38 -7.92 19.89
CA VAL A 225 -5.63 -9.36 19.94
C VAL A 225 -4.55 -10.12 19.19
N CYS A 226 -4.19 -11.29 19.71
CA CYS A 226 -3.26 -12.22 19.09
C CYS A 226 -3.99 -13.54 18.83
N LEU A 227 -4.07 -13.94 17.56
CA LEU A 227 -4.70 -15.17 17.12
C LEU A 227 -3.62 -16.17 16.71
N ASP A 228 -3.72 -17.40 17.21
CA ASP A 228 -2.83 -18.48 16.79
C ASP A 228 -3.39 -19.13 15.52
N LEU A 229 -2.64 -19.01 14.42
CA LEU A 229 -3.00 -19.59 13.12
C LEU A 229 -2.20 -20.85 12.80
N ARG A 230 -1.40 -21.36 13.75
CA ARG A 230 -0.66 -22.60 13.58
C ARG A 230 -1.63 -23.79 13.60
N PRO A 231 -1.28 -24.91 12.95
CA PRO A 231 -2.09 -26.13 13.05
C PRO A 231 -2.30 -26.54 14.51
N PRO A 232 -3.46 -27.11 14.85
CA PRO A 232 -3.62 -27.77 16.15
C PRO A 232 -2.53 -28.84 16.30
N ARG A 233 -1.98 -28.94 17.51
CA ARG A 233 -1.02 -29.99 17.87
C ARG A 233 -1.72 -31.33 17.98
#